data_AF-A0A346RXM4-F1
#
_entry.id   AF-A0A346RXM4-F1
#
_cell.length_a   1.000
_cell.length_b   1.000
_cell.length_c   1.000
_cell.angle_alpha   90.00
_cell.angle_beta   90.00
_cell.angle_gamma   90.00
#
_symmetry.space_group_name_H-M   'P 1'
#
loop_
_entity.id
_entity.type
_entity.pdbx_description
1 polymer ?
#
loop_
_entity_poly.entity_id
_entity_poly.type
_entity_poly.pdbx_seq_one_letter_code
_entity_poly.pdbx_strand_id
1 'polypeptide(L)'
;MAKFPEPPDVDALKSIPSQTVNLEAGEKIFRVFRTEGPYPVSWNTFRYFGPTSSRFDHHLRNKVGQPGNGERGVLYGAIGPRAIPTCLAEFFQGTRKINRKDGVPVLSAFALTAH
;
A
#
# COMPACT_ATOMS: atom_id res chain seq x y z
N MET A 1 -7.60 27.51 21.98
CA MET A 1 -6.97 26.30 21.38
C MET A 1 -7.58 26.14 20.00
N ALA A 2 -6.80 26.28 18.92
CA ALA A 2 -7.35 26.09 17.57
C ALA A 2 -7.79 24.63 17.44
N LYS A 3 -9.09 24.39 17.35
CA LYS A 3 -9.65 23.07 17.08
C LYS A 3 -9.45 22.82 15.58
N PHE A 4 -8.96 21.64 15.23
CA PHE A 4 -9.06 21.19 13.84
C PHE A 4 -10.54 21.22 13.43
N PRO A 5 -10.85 21.53 12.17
CA PRO A 5 -12.21 21.42 11.68
C PRO A 5 -12.71 19.99 11.90
N GLU A 6 -14.02 19.85 12.12
CA GLU A 6 -14.64 18.54 12.14
C GLU A 6 -14.33 17.80 10.82
N PRO A 7 -14.19 16.46 10.86
CA PRO A 7 -13.95 15.69 9.64
C PRO A 7 -15.02 16.00 8.59
N PRO A 8 -14.65 16.08 7.30
CA PRO A 8 -15.64 16.26 6.23
C PRO A 8 -16.66 15.12 6.24
N ASP A 9 -17.89 15.42 5.84
CA ASP A 9 -18.93 14.41 5.71
C ASP A 9 -18.64 13.43 4.55
N VAL A 10 -19.43 12.36 4.49
CA VAL A 10 -19.24 11.30 3.50
C VAL A 10 -19.43 11.81 2.06
N ASP A 11 -20.32 12.77 1.83
CA ASP A 11 -20.61 13.27 0.49
C ASP A 11 -19.51 14.24 0.01
N ALA A 12 -18.96 15.04 0.91
CA ALA A 12 -17.75 15.81 0.70
C ALA A 12 -16.56 14.90 0.36
N LEU A 13 -16.37 13.79 1.09
CA LEU A 13 -15.31 12.82 0.79
C LEU A 13 -15.49 12.16 -0.58
N LYS A 14 -16.72 11.79 -0.96
CA LYS A 14 -17.02 11.22 -2.29
C LYS A 14 -16.76 12.19 -3.44
N SER A 15 -16.84 13.49 -3.18
CA SER A 15 -16.59 14.52 -4.19
C SER A 15 -15.10 14.71 -4.51
N ILE A 16 -14.20 14.19 -3.67
CA ILE A 16 -12.75 14.29 -3.89
C ILE A 16 -12.36 13.36 -5.05
N PRO A 17 -11.84 13.90 -6.18
CA PRO A 17 -11.44 13.06 -7.30
C PRO A 17 -10.24 12.18 -6.92
N SER A 18 -10.20 10.96 -7.44
CA SER A 18 -9.02 10.11 -7.31
C SER A 18 -7.83 10.76 -8.00
N GLN A 19 -6.70 10.84 -7.32
CA GLN A 19 -5.45 11.20 -7.96
C GLN A 19 -4.86 9.98 -8.65
N THR A 20 -4.65 10.09 -9.96
CA THR A 20 -3.97 9.07 -10.76
C THR A 20 -2.74 9.68 -11.38
N VAL A 21 -1.64 8.92 -11.36
CA VAL A 21 -0.37 9.32 -11.94
C VAL A 21 0.12 8.15 -12.79
N ASN A 22 0.54 8.45 -14.01
CA ASN A 22 1.21 7.48 -14.87
C ASN A 22 2.70 7.48 -14.51
N LEU A 23 3.26 6.29 -14.30
CA LEU A 23 4.69 6.13 -14.03
C LEU A 23 5.37 5.68 -15.32
N GLU A 24 6.44 6.37 -15.68
CA GLU A 24 7.19 6.11 -16.90
C GLU A 24 8.07 4.86 -16.77
N ALA A 25 8.41 4.27 -17.92
CA ALA A 25 9.44 3.23 -17.97
C ALA A 25 10.76 3.76 -17.38
N GLY A 26 11.46 2.91 -16.62
CA GLY A 26 12.68 3.27 -15.89
C GLY A 26 12.44 3.92 -14.52
N GLU A 27 11.21 4.33 -14.19
CA GLU A 27 10.89 4.84 -12.86
C GLU A 27 11.17 3.78 -11.79
N LYS A 28 11.88 4.17 -10.73
CA LYS A 28 12.29 3.25 -9.66
C LYS A 28 11.27 3.26 -8.55
N ILE A 29 10.63 2.11 -8.35
CA ILE A 29 9.72 1.89 -7.22
C ILE A 29 10.46 1.16 -6.13
N PHE A 30 10.33 1.65 -4.91
CA PHE A 30 10.80 1.02 -3.69
C PHE A 30 9.61 0.47 -2.91
N ARG A 31 9.78 -0.69 -2.28
CA ARG A 31 8.76 -1.25 -1.37
C ARG A 31 9.38 -2.13 -0.30
N VAL A 32 8.73 -2.14 0.86
CA VAL A 32 8.97 -3.13 1.92
C VAL A 32 7.80 -4.10 1.93
N PHE A 33 8.09 -5.39 1.93
CA PHE A 33 7.06 -6.44 1.93
C PHE A 33 7.52 -7.63 2.79
N ARG A 34 6.56 -8.41 3.27
CA ARG A 34 6.82 -9.64 4.03
C ARG A 34 7.01 -10.80 3.05
N THR A 35 8.09 -11.56 3.23
CA THR A 35 8.31 -12.81 2.50
C THR A 35 7.70 -14.02 3.22
N GLU A 36 7.29 -13.86 4.48
CA GLU A 36 6.67 -14.90 5.30
C GLU A 36 5.38 -14.41 5.98
N GLY A 37 4.59 -15.36 6.49
CA GLY A 37 3.33 -15.11 7.18
C GLY A 37 2.12 -15.65 6.41
N PRO A 38 0.89 -15.24 6.78
CA PRO A 38 -0.33 -15.81 6.21
C PRO A 38 -0.57 -15.48 4.72
N TYR A 39 -0.02 -14.35 4.26
CA TYR A 39 -0.21 -13.84 2.90
C TYR A 39 1.10 -13.24 2.36
N PRO A 40 2.15 -14.06 2.14
CA PRO A 40 3.39 -13.56 1.58
C PRO A 40 3.16 -13.12 0.14
N VAL A 41 3.88 -12.08 -0.28
CA VAL A 41 3.84 -11.55 -1.65
C VAL A 41 5.24 -11.47 -2.22
N SER A 42 5.37 -11.62 -3.52
CA SER A 42 6.64 -11.38 -4.21
C SER A 42 6.84 -9.87 -4.40
N TRP A 43 8.10 -9.46 -4.59
CA TRP A 43 8.47 -8.06 -4.79
C TRP A 43 7.77 -7.44 -6.02
N ASN A 44 7.49 -8.24 -7.05
CA ASN A 44 6.89 -7.82 -8.33
C ASN A 44 5.40 -8.20 -8.48
N THR A 45 4.74 -8.65 -7.42
CA THR A 45 3.32 -9.04 -7.51
C THR A 45 2.42 -8.09 -6.72
N PHE A 46 1.21 -7.93 -7.24
CA PHE A 46 0.11 -7.30 -6.54
C PHE A 46 -0.49 -8.27 -5.51
N ARG A 47 -0.96 -7.74 -4.40
CA ARG A 47 -1.84 -8.47 -3.47
C ARG A 47 -3.25 -8.43 -4.04
N TYR A 48 -3.88 -9.60 -4.19
CA TYR A 48 -5.27 -9.75 -4.67
C TYR A 48 -6.27 -10.16 -3.57
N PHE A 49 -5.77 -10.50 -2.37
CA PHE A 49 -6.61 -10.76 -1.20
C PHE A 49 -6.93 -9.44 -0.50
N GLY A 50 -8.20 -9.13 -0.25
CA GLY A 50 -8.63 -7.97 0.52
C GLY A 50 -10.16 -7.86 0.67
N PRO A 51 -10.67 -6.75 1.23
CA PRO A 51 -9.93 -5.62 1.79
C PRO A 51 -9.28 -5.97 3.15
N THR A 52 -8.12 -5.37 3.43
CA THR A 52 -7.45 -5.44 4.74
C THR A 52 -7.58 -4.10 5.49
N SER A 53 -6.81 -3.91 6.56
CA SER A 53 -6.71 -2.64 7.29
C SER A 53 -5.84 -1.57 6.60
N SER A 54 -5.38 -1.80 5.37
CA SER A 54 -4.58 -0.82 4.63
C SER A 54 -5.44 0.38 4.19
N ARG A 55 -4.86 1.60 4.24
CA ARG A 55 -5.61 2.86 4.02
C ARG A 55 -6.22 2.97 2.63
N PHE A 56 -5.47 2.61 1.60
CA PHE A 56 -5.88 2.68 0.19
C PHE A 56 -6.09 1.25 -0.34
N ASP A 57 -7.12 0.58 0.16
CA ASP A 57 -7.48 -0.77 -0.22
C ASP A 57 -8.82 -0.75 -0.98
N HIS A 58 -8.75 -0.87 -2.30
CA HIS A 58 -9.92 -0.84 -3.16
C HIS A 58 -10.46 -2.25 -3.49
N HIS A 59 -10.04 -3.30 -2.78
CA HIS A 59 -10.66 -4.63 -2.95
C HIS A 59 -12.14 -4.59 -2.56
N LEU A 60 -12.96 -5.36 -3.27
CA LEU A 60 -14.37 -5.54 -2.92
C LEU A 60 -14.52 -6.71 -1.95
N ARG A 61 -15.48 -6.60 -1.03
CA ARG A 61 -15.90 -7.74 -0.21
C ARG A 61 -16.59 -8.78 -1.09
N ASN A 62 -16.49 -10.04 -0.70
CA ASN A 62 -17.17 -11.14 -1.39
C ASN A 62 -18.71 -11.10 -1.17
N LYS A 63 -19.43 -12.05 -1.76
CA LYS A 63 -20.91 -12.13 -1.69
C LYS A 63 -21.48 -12.23 -0.26
N VAL A 64 -20.69 -12.69 0.70
CA VAL A 64 -21.08 -12.80 2.13
C VAL A 64 -20.49 -11.67 2.98
N GLY A 65 -19.96 -10.61 2.35
CA GLY A 65 -19.44 -9.43 3.04
C GLY A 65 -18.04 -9.61 3.67
N GLN A 66 -17.33 -10.68 3.37
CA GLN A 66 -16.01 -10.98 3.95
C GLN A 66 -14.86 -10.60 3.00
N PRO A 67 -13.64 -10.37 3.53
CA PRO A 67 -12.44 -10.31 2.71
C PRO A 67 -12.20 -11.60 1.94
N GLY A 68 -11.59 -11.50 0.76
CA GLY A 68 -11.29 -12.65 -0.08
C GLY A 68 -10.40 -12.27 -1.25
N ASN A 69 -10.08 -13.26 -2.08
CA ASN A 69 -9.40 -13.01 -3.36
C ASN A 69 -10.39 -12.40 -4.36
N GLY A 70 -9.91 -11.46 -5.16
CA GLY A 70 -10.65 -10.84 -6.26
C GLY A 70 -9.75 -10.40 -7.41
N GLU A 71 -10.31 -9.65 -8.35
CA GLU A 71 -9.61 -9.21 -9.57
C GLU A 71 -8.77 -7.95 -9.37
N ARG A 72 -9.02 -7.19 -8.31
CA ARG A 72 -8.34 -5.92 -8.04
C ARG A 72 -7.02 -6.21 -7.33
N GLY A 73 -5.91 -5.80 -7.91
CA GLY A 73 -4.58 -5.93 -7.29
C GLY A 73 -4.14 -4.63 -6.60
N VAL A 74 -3.53 -4.73 -5.42
CA VAL A 74 -2.96 -3.59 -4.69
C VAL A 74 -1.46 -3.81 -4.45
N LEU A 75 -0.66 -2.78 -4.74
CA LEU A 75 0.77 -2.72 -4.43
C LEU A 75 1.06 -1.40 -3.72
N TYR A 76 1.77 -1.48 -2.58
CA TYR A 76 2.27 -0.31 -1.87
C TYR A 76 3.75 -0.14 -2.16
N GLY A 77 4.12 1.05 -2.65
CA GLY A 77 5.49 1.43 -2.93
C GLY A 77 5.65 2.96 -2.89
N ALA A 78 6.89 3.41 -2.95
CA ALA A 78 7.24 4.82 -3.02
C ALA A 78 8.26 5.08 -4.13
N ILE A 79 8.23 6.30 -4.66
CA ILE A 79 9.16 6.82 -5.67
C ILE A 79 9.88 8.06 -5.13
N GLY A 80 10.92 8.51 -5.84
CA GLY A 80 11.64 9.75 -5.52
C GLY A 80 12.69 9.65 -4.40
N PRO A 81 13.30 10.80 -4.01
CA PRO A 81 14.51 10.84 -3.18
C PRO A 81 14.31 10.34 -1.73
N ARG A 82 13.05 10.28 -1.27
CA ARG A 82 12.69 9.81 0.07
C ARG A 82 12.00 8.44 0.05
N ALA A 83 12.03 7.73 -1.07
CA ALA A 83 11.29 6.47 -1.22
C ALA A 83 11.62 5.44 -0.12
N ILE A 84 12.90 5.19 0.15
CA ILE A 84 13.34 4.25 1.20
C ILE A 84 12.81 4.63 2.60
N PRO A 85 13.08 5.85 3.12
CA PRO A 85 12.55 6.22 4.44
C PRO A 85 11.02 6.25 4.47
N THR A 86 10.34 6.61 3.37
CA THR A 86 8.87 6.52 3.27
C THR A 86 8.40 5.08 3.41
N CYS A 87 8.98 4.13 2.67
CA CYS A 87 8.59 2.71 2.77
C CYS A 87 8.83 2.14 4.17
N LEU A 88 9.96 2.48 4.81
CA LEU A 88 10.26 2.03 6.18
C LEU A 88 9.28 2.64 7.18
N ALA A 89 9.02 3.95 7.09
CA ALA A 89 8.10 4.63 7.98
C ALA A 89 6.68 4.06 7.86
N GLU A 90 6.16 3.91 6.64
CA GLU A 90 4.81 3.36 6.41
C GLU A 90 4.68 1.91 6.86
N PHE A 91 5.67 1.07 6.58
CA PHE A 91 5.60 -0.36 6.95
C PHE A 91 5.71 -0.58 8.46
N PHE A 92 6.60 0.16 9.15
CA PHE A 92 6.82 0.01 10.59
C PHE A 92 6.05 1.02 11.45
N GLN A 93 5.13 1.80 10.88
CA GLN A 93 4.42 2.87 11.61
C GLN A 93 3.67 2.37 12.85
N GLY A 94 3.10 1.16 12.77
CA GLY A 94 2.30 0.58 13.85
C GLY A 94 3.14 0.20 15.07
N THR A 95 4.35 -0.33 14.85
CA THR A 95 5.24 -0.78 15.94
C THR A 95 6.24 0.28 16.36
N ARG A 96 6.48 1.28 15.50
CA ARG A 96 7.54 2.31 15.63
C ARG A 96 8.94 1.71 15.85
N LYS A 97 9.16 0.46 15.40
CA LYS A 97 10.40 -0.29 15.54
C LYS A 97 10.65 -1.12 14.28
N ILE A 98 11.89 -1.11 13.79
CA ILE A 98 12.31 -1.97 12.68
C ILE A 98 12.60 -3.37 13.23
N ASN A 99 11.63 -4.28 13.14
CA ASN A 99 11.82 -5.69 13.43
C ASN A 99 12.11 -6.45 12.12
N ARG A 100 13.33 -6.98 12.00
CA ARG A 100 13.80 -7.69 10.80
C ARG A 100 13.43 -9.18 10.76
N LYS A 101 12.81 -9.71 11.82
CA LYS A 101 12.47 -11.13 11.95
C LYS A 101 10.99 -11.40 11.71
N ASP A 102 10.11 -10.53 12.20
CA ASP A 102 8.65 -10.72 12.06
C ASP A 102 8.19 -10.61 10.60
N GLY A 103 7.78 -11.75 10.01
CA GLY A 103 7.38 -11.85 8.61
C GLY A 103 8.52 -11.60 7.60
N VAL A 104 9.77 -11.60 8.08
CA VAL A 104 11.01 -11.40 7.31
C VAL A 104 10.87 -10.27 6.27
N PRO A 105 10.78 -9.00 6.71
CA PRO A 105 10.53 -7.89 5.81
C PRO A 105 11.74 -7.61 4.93
N VAL A 106 11.51 -7.52 3.63
CA VAL A 106 12.55 -7.24 2.62
C VAL A 106 12.25 -5.89 1.96
N LEU A 107 13.28 -5.04 1.88
CA LEU A 107 13.27 -3.86 1.03
C LEU A 107 13.72 -4.26 -0.37
N SER A 108 12.93 -3.90 -1.38
CA SER A 108 13.27 -4.08 -2.79
C SER A 108 13.18 -2.74 -3.53
N ALA A 109 13.96 -2.64 -4.59
CA ALA A 109 13.86 -1.58 -5.59
C ALA A 109 13.82 -2.23 -6.97
N PHE A 110 12.92 -1.77 -7.83
CA PHE A 110 12.81 -2.25 -9.20
C PHE A 110 12.43 -1.11 -10.14
N ALA A 111 12.85 -1.22 -11.39
CA ALA A 111 12.50 -0.27 -12.44
C ALA A 111 11.32 -0.80 -13.24
N LEU A 112 10.40 0.09 -13.63
CA LEU A 112 9.33 -0.25 -14.55
C LEU A 112 9.89 -0.51 -15.96
N THR A 113 9.35 -1.52 -16.65
CA THR A 113 9.62 -1.75 -18.08
C THR A 113 8.60 -1.02 -18.92
N ALA A 114 8.93 -0.74 -20.19
CA ALA A 114 7.94 -0.37 -21.18
C ALA A 114 6.95 -1.52 -21.40
N HIS A 115 5.70 -1.17 -21.68
CA HIS A 115 4.63 -2.09 -22.07
C HIS A 115 4.74 -2.51 -23.53
#